data_AF-A0A432R4N1-F1
#
_entry.id   AF-A0A432R4N1-F1
#
_cell.length_a   1.000
_cell.length_b   1.000
_cell.length_c   1.000
_cell.angle_alpha   90.00
_cell.angle_beta   90.00
_cell.angle_gamma   90.00
#
_symmetry.space_group_name_H-M   'P 1'
#
loop_
_entity.id
_entity.type
_entity.pdbx_description
1 polymer ?
#
loop_
_entity_poly.entity_id
_entity_poly.type
_entity_poly.pdbx_seq_one_letter_code
_entity_poly.pdbx_strand_id
1 'polypeptide(L)'
;MTMKPQEILSAIIAENEKAQSSLWRMCELSMIAWTANNAGEWGEDGTWANDIADALHTQRSTVYGYKNAFVLRLMFNKVFDEKLVDKAAERGYSFFVDAYRYREDAELSDLLEAIETAGNREELRIYLASRYGDGETDEGFVQSSSKRLRIMYGLLESHRAPENVKSAVFFALEAVESWERVMAGNNGREL
;
A
#
# COMPACT_ATOMS: atom_id res chain seq x y z
N MET A 1 11.66 -3.73 -24.41
CA MET A 1 11.11 -2.59 -25.17
C MET A 1 10.35 -1.75 -24.15
N THR A 2 10.84 -0.57 -23.78
CA THR A 2 10.15 0.34 -22.86
C THR A 2 9.06 1.10 -23.63
N MET A 3 7.82 1.06 -23.13
CA MET A 3 6.71 1.81 -23.72
C MET A 3 6.88 3.29 -23.39
N LYS A 4 6.64 4.17 -24.36
CA LYS A 4 6.65 5.62 -24.13
C LYS A 4 5.39 6.06 -23.38
N PRO A 5 5.42 7.19 -22.64
CA PRO A 5 4.26 7.69 -21.88
C PRO A 5 2.94 7.75 -22.66
N GLN A 6 2.98 8.24 -23.90
CA GLN A 6 1.79 8.35 -24.76
C GLN A 6 1.21 6.98 -25.16
N GLU A 7 2.07 5.98 -25.35
CA GLU A 7 1.65 4.60 -25.65
C GLU A 7 0.97 3.97 -24.43
N ILE A 8 1.49 4.24 -23.24
CA ILE A 8 0.93 3.77 -21.97
C ILE A 8 -0.43 4.41 -21.72
N LEU A 9 -0.57 5.73 -21.89
CA LEU A 9 -1.86 6.44 -21.75
C LEU A 9 -2.90 5.90 -22.75
N SER A 10 -2.49 5.71 -24.00
CA SER A 10 -3.39 5.18 -25.04
C SER A 10 -3.85 3.75 -24.72
N ALA A 11 -2.96 2.91 -24.20
CA ALA A 11 -3.30 1.56 -23.75
C ALA A 11 -4.27 1.60 -22.55
N ILE A 12 -4.06 2.50 -21.59
CA ILE A 12 -4.92 2.69 -20.42
C ILE A 12 -6.34 3.09 -20.83
N ILE A 13 -6.47 4.07 -21.73
CA ILE A 13 -7.77 4.52 -22.24
C ILE A 13 -8.50 3.36 -22.94
N ALA A 14 -7.80 2.64 -23.81
CA ALA A 14 -8.37 1.51 -24.53
C ALA A 14 -8.81 0.35 -23.61
N GLU A 15 -8.13 0.14 -22.47
CA GLU A 15 -8.53 -0.88 -21.49
C GLU A 15 -9.73 -0.45 -20.63
N ASN A 16 -9.86 0.85 -20.34
CA ASN A 16 -11.00 1.40 -19.61
C ASN A 16 -12.33 1.32 -20.40
N GLU A 17 -12.25 1.34 -21.72
CA GLU A 17 -13.41 1.17 -22.61
C GLU A 17 -13.92 -0.28 -22.69
N LYS A 18 -13.12 -1.25 -22.23
CA LYS A 18 -13.48 -2.68 -22.20
C LYS A 18 -14.14 -3.04 -20.86
N ALA A 19 -15.01 -4.06 -20.85
CA ALA A 19 -15.70 -4.54 -19.64
C ALA A 19 -14.72 -4.87 -18.48
N GLN A 20 -15.22 -4.85 -17.23
CA GLN A 20 -14.46 -4.92 -15.96
C GLN A 20 -13.40 -6.04 -15.80
N SER A 21 -13.35 -7.03 -16.70
CA SER A 21 -12.25 -8.02 -16.74
C SER A 21 -10.88 -7.41 -17.08
N SER A 22 -10.81 -6.16 -17.53
CA SER A 22 -9.57 -5.41 -17.85
C SER A 22 -8.86 -4.77 -16.65
N LEU A 23 -9.44 -4.80 -15.45
CA LEU A 23 -8.91 -4.02 -14.32
C LEU A 23 -7.53 -4.47 -13.84
N TRP A 24 -7.16 -5.75 -14.01
CA TRP A 24 -5.79 -6.21 -13.73
C TRP A 24 -4.77 -5.69 -14.76
N ARG A 25 -5.18 -5.54 -16.03
CA ARG A 25 -4.34 -4.93 -17.07
C ARG A 25 -4.14 -3.43 -16.79
N MET A 26 -5.17 -2.75 -16.27
CA MET A 26 -5.05 -1.37 -15.79
C MET A 26 -4.03 -1.24 -14.64
N CYS A 27 -4.01 -2.22 -13.72
CA CYS A 27 -3.02 -2.30 -12.65
C CYS A 27 -1.60 -2.44 -13.18
N GLU A 28 -1.40 -3.33 -14.16
CA GLU A 28 -0.10 -3.51 -14.82
C GLU A 28 0.37 -2.24 -15.54
N LEU A 29 -0.50 -1.63 -16.37
CA LEU A 29 -0.17 -0.42 -17.12
C LEU A 29 0.16 0.77 -16.18
N SER A 30 -0.54 0.88 -15.05
CA SER A 30 -0.23 1.89 -14.03
C SER A 30 1.15 1.67 -13.39
N MET A 31 1.57 0.41 -13.21
CA MET A 31 2.92 0.08 -12.73
C MET A 31 4.00 0.40 -13.78
N ILE A 32 3.72 0.15 -15.06
CA ILE A 32 4.62 0.52 -16.17
C ILE A 32 4.77 2.05 -16.23
N ALA A 33 3.68 2.80 -16.11
CA ALA A 33 3.72 4.27 -16.05
C ALA A 33 4.58 4.79 -14.89
N TRP A 34 4.40 4.24 -13.69
CA TRP A 34 5.22 4.59 -12.52
C TRP A 34 6.71 4.29 -12.74
N THR A 35 7.02 3.16 -13.39
CA THR A 35 8.40 2.76 -13.71
C THR A 35 9.03 3.73 -14.72
N ALA A 36 8.29 4.12 -15.76
CA ALA A 36 8.73 5.10 -16.74
C ALA A 36 8.95 6.49 -16.10
N ASN A 37 8.08 6.92 -15.17
CA ASN A 37 8.30 8.14 -14.38
C ASN A 37 9.60 8.09 -13.60
N ASN A 38 9.84 7.02 -12.84
CA ASN A 38 11.07 6.91 -12.05
C ASN A 38 12.34 6.79 -12.91
N ALA A 39 12.21 6.38 -14.18
CA ALA A 39 13.29 6.37 -15.14
C ALA A 39 13.53 7.75 -15.81
N GLY A 40 12.75 8.77 -15.45
CA GLY A 40 12.81 10.10 -16.07
C GLY A 40 12.21 10.14 -17.49
N GLU A 41 11.50 9.09 -17.90
CA GLU A 41 10.84 9.02 -19.20
C GLU A 41 9.47 9.73 -19.18
N TRP A 42 8.92 9.97 -17.98
CA TRP A 42 7.62 10.59 -17.76
C TRP A 42 7.73 11.89 -16.97
N GLY A 43 7.88 13.01 -17.67
CA GLY A 43 7.73 14.36 -17.10
C GLY A 43 8.45 14.59 -15.76
N GLU A 44 7.96 15.57 -15.00
CA GLU A 44 8.38 15.78 -13.60
C GLU A 44 7.65 14.80 -12.66
N ASP A 45 8.28 14.49 -11.53
CA ASP A 45 7.78 13.51 -10.56
C ASP A 45 6.33 13.76 -10.12
N GLY A 46 5.48 12.78 -10.41
CA GLY A 46 4.08 12.77 -9.98
C GLY A 46 3.06 13.18 -11.04
N THR A 47 3.52 13.61 -12.22
CA THR A 47 2.64 13.93 -13.38
C THR A 47 1.93 12.68 -13.91
N TRP A 48 2.61 11.54 -14.00
CA TRP A 48 2.04 10.29 -14.54
C TRP A 48 0.70 9.88 -13.93
N ALA A 49 0.56 10.01 -12.60
CA ALA A 49 -0.66 9.63 -11.91
C ALA A 49 -1.80 10.61 -12.16
N ASN A 50 -1.49 11.90 -12.35
CA ASN A 50 -2.47 12.92 -12.72
C ASN A 50 -2.91 12.73 -14.18
N ASP A 51 -1.97 12.51 -15.10
CA ASP A 51 -2.27 12.30 -16.52
C ASP A 51 -3.22 11.12 -16.73
N ILE A 52 -2.97 10.01 -16.03
CA ILE A 52 -3.86 8.83 -16.05
C ILE A 52 -5.20 9.15 -15.39
N ALA A 53 -5.20 9.84 -14.24
CA ALA A 53 -6.42 10.17 -13.53
C ALA A 53 -7.36 11.05 -14.39
N ASP A 54 -6.79 12.04 -15.07
CA ASP A 54 -7.50 12.94 -15.98
C ASP A 54 -8.05 12.16 -17.18
N ALA A 55 -7.24 11.29 -17.79
CA ALA A 55 -7.65 10.45 -18.92
C ALA A 55 -8.79 9.48 -18.57
N LEU A 56 -8.84 9.03 -17.32
CA LEU A 56 -9.85 8.07 -16.83
C LEU A 56 -11.03 8.74 -16.12
N HIS A 57 -11.02 10.07 -15.97
CA HIS A 57 -11.98 10.81 -15.15
C HIS A 57 -12.12 10.24 -13.72
N THR A 58 -11.00 9.90 -13.09
CA THR A 58 -10.94 9.33 -11.74
C THR A 58 -10.01 10.15 -10.83
N GLN A 59 -9.88 9.72 -9.58
CA GLN A 59 -8.95 10.34 -8.64
C GLN A 59 -7.53 9.78 -8.79
N ARG A 60 -6.53 10.64 -8.59
CA ARG A 60 -5.11 10.25 -8.52
C ARG A 60 -4.86 9.09 -7.54
N SER A 61 -5.56 9.08 -6.41
CA SER A 61 -5.50 8.01 -5.40
C SER A 61 -5.89 6.64 -5.97
N THR A 62 -6.89 6.58 -6.87
CA THR A 62 -7.30 5.36 -7.57
C THR A 62 -6.17 4.81 -8.42
N VAL A 63 -5.45 5.67 -9.15
CA VAL A 63 -4.30 5.28 -9.99
C VAL A 63 -3.16 4.70 -9.15
N TYR A 64 -2.87 5.30 -8.00
CA TYR A 64 -1.95 4.69 -7.04
C TYR A 64 -2.45 3.34 -6.51
N GLY A 65 -3.76 3.20 -6.30
CA GLY A 65 -4.40 1.92 -5.97
C GLY A 65 -4.09 0.84 -7.00
N TYR A 66 -4.29 1.13 -8.29
CA TYR A 66 -3.95 0.22 -9.39
C TYR A 66 -2.49 -0.23 -9.35
N LYS A 67 -1.56 0.74 -9.23
CA LYS A 67 -0.13 0.44 -9.09
C LYS A 67 0.15 -0.44 -7.88
N ASN A 68 -0.40 -0.08 -6.72
CA ASN A 68 -0.16 -0.77 -5.45
C ASN A 68 -0.67 -2.22 -5.47
N ALA A 69 -1.86 -2.46 -6.04
CA ALA A 69 -2.39 -3.80 -6.21
C ALA A 69 -1.46 -4.67 -7.06
N PHE A 70 -0.94 -4.13 -8.17
CA PHE A 70 -0.01 -4.87 -9.02
C PHE A 70 1.33 -5.15 -8.33
N VAL A 71 1.86 -4.18 -7.58
CA VAL A 71 3.08 -4.38 -6.80
C VAL A 71 2.89 -5.52 -5.80
N LEU A 72 1.77 -5.55 -5.06
CA LEU A 72 1.52 -6.65 -4.12
C LEU A 72 1.46 -8.01 -4.84
N ARG A 73 0.78 -8.07 -5.99
CA ARG A 73 0.72 -9.29 -6.81
C ARG A 73 2.11 -9.75 -7.26
N LEU A 74 2.98 -8.83 -7.68
CA LEU A 74 4.37 -9.14 -8.01
C LEU A 74 5.17 -9.62 -6.79
N MET A 75 4.93 -9.06 -5.61
CA MET A 75 5.55 -9.52 -4.36
C MET A 75 5.12 -10.95 -4.03
N PHE A 76 3.83 -11.27 -4.14
CA PHE A 76 3.31 -12.62 -3.94
C PHE A 76 3.88 -13.61 -4.95
N ASN A 77 3.88 -13.28 -6.24
CA ASN A 77 4.42 -14.17 -7.30
C ASN A 77 5.92 -14.45 -7.15
N LYS A 78 6.66 -13.64 -6.39
CA LYS A 78 8.07 -13.91 -6.07
C LYS A 78 8.26 -14.94 -4.94
N VAL A 79 7.25 -15.16 -4.11
CA VAL A 79 7.35 -15.93 -2.87
C VAL A 79 6.46 -17.17 -2.88
N PHE A 80 5.31 -17.12 -3.56
CA PHE A 80 4.29 -18.16 -3.57
C PHE A 80 4.07 -18.76 -4.96
N ASP A 81 3.42 -19.91 -5.01
CA ASP A 81 3.01 -20.57 -6.26
C ASP A 81 2.03 -19.68 -7.04
N GLU A 82 2.25 -19.54 -8.35
CA GLU A 82 1.45 -18.68 -9.22
C GLU A 82 -0.04 -19.03 -9.18
N LYS A 83 -0.41 -20.31 -9.07
CA LYS A 83 -1.83 -20.71 -9.01
C LYS A 83 -2.50 -20.23 -7.73
N LEU A 84 -1.76 -20.18 -6.62
CA LEU A 84 -2.27 -19.67 -5.36
C LEU A 84 -2.53 -18.16 -5.47
N VAL A 85 -1.59 -17.42 -6.06
CA VAL A 85 -1.73 -15.98 -6.25
C VAL A 85 -2.85 -15.66 -7.24
N ASP A 86 -3.00 -16.44 -8.30
CA ASP A 86 -4.08 -16.28 -9.27
C ASP A 86 -5.45 -16.53 -8.65
N LYS A 87 -5.59 -17.56 -7.81
CA LYS A 87 -6.81 -17.81 -7.04
C LYS A 87 -7.15 -16.63 -6.11
N ALA A 88 -6.16 -16.03 -5.45
CA ALA A 88 -6.38 -14.80 -4.69
C ALA A 88 -6.77 -13.62 -5.60
N ALA A 89 -6.17 -13.51 -6.79
CA ALA A 89 -6.46 -12.45 -7.75
C ALA A 89 -7.89 -12.51 -8.32
N GLU A 90 -8.54 -13.67 -8.31
CA GLU A 90 -9.96 -13.83 -8.66
C GLU A 90 -10.90 -13.05 -7.72
N ARG A 91 -10.45 -12.74 -6.49
CA ARG A 91 -11.18 -11.86 -5.55
C ARG A 91 -11.27 -10.41 -6.05
N GLY A 92 -10.36 -10.03 -6.95
CA GLY A 92 -10.27 -8.71 -7.56
C GLY A 92 -9.18 -7.83 -6.96
N TYR A 93 -8.66 -6.91 -7.78
CA TYR A 93 -7.51 -6.05 -7.42
C TYR A 93 -7.74 -5.20 -6.17
N SER A 94 -8.99 -4.88 -5.85
CA SER A 94 -9.35 -4.02 -4.71
C SER A 94 -9.04 -4.66 -3.35
N PHE A 95 -9.04 -5.99 -3.26
CA PHE A 95 -8.52 -6.71 -2.08
C PHE A 95 -7.01 -6.49 -1.93
N PHE A 96 -6.27 -6.48 -3.04
CA PHE A 96 -4.83 -6.23 -3.03
C PHE A 96 -4.51 -4.77 -2.70
N VAL A 97 -5.34 -3.82 -3.12
CA VAL A 97 -5.23 -2.41 -2.68
C VAL A 97 -5.33 -2.31 -1.17
N ASP A 98 -6.36 -2.91 -0.58
CA ASP A 98 -6.63 -2.85 0.85
C ASP A 98 -5.50 -3.56 1.64
N ALA A 99 -5.03 -4.72 1.18
CA ALA A 99 -3.92 -5.45 1.79
C ALA A 99 -2.56 -4.72 1.66
N TYR A 100 -2.29 -4.05 0.53
CA TYR A 100 -1.01 -3.36 0.31
C TYR A 100 -0.73 -2.26 1.34
N ARG A 101 -1.77 -1.68 1.95
CA ARG A 101 -1.65 -0.71 3.05
C ARG A 101 -0.85 -1.25 4.23
N TYR A 102 -0.93 -2.57 4.46
CA TYR A 102 -0.31 -3.27 5.57
C TYR A 102 0.98 -3.99 5.19
N ARG A 103 1.50 -3.84 3.97
CA ARG A 103 2.66 -4.60 3.45
C ARG A 103 3.98 -4.37 4.21
N GLU A 104 4.11 -3.24 4.90
CA GLU A 104 5.27 -2.94 5.75
C GLU A 104 5.11 -3.60 7.14
N ASP A 105 3.88 -4.04 7.44
CA ASP A 105 3.42 -4.48 8.74
C ASP A 105 3.09 -5.94 8.89
N ALA A 106 2.70 -6.57 7.79
CA ALA A 106 2.31 -7.94 7.74
C ALA A 106 3.30 -8.77 6.91
N GLU A 107 3.48 -10.02 7.32
CA GLU A 107 4.12 -11.03 6.48
C GLU A 107 3.29 -11.24 5.20
N LEU A 108 3.97 -11.52 4.09
CA LEU A 108 3.28 -11.72 2.81
C LEU A 108 2.32 -12.92 2.84
N SER A 109 2.61 -13.94 3.65
CA SER A 109 1.72 -15.09 3.85
C SER A 109 0.41 -14.68 4.50
N ASP A 110 0.49 -13.83 5.52
CA ASP A 110 -0.67 -13.38 6.30
C ASP A 110 -1.58 -12.51 5.44
N LEU A 111 -1.00 -11.67 4.57
CA LEU A 111 -1.77 -10.86 3.63
C LEU A 111 -2.47 -11.71 2.57
N LEU A 112 -1.79 -12.74 2.04
CA LEU A 112 -2.36 -13.64 1.05
C LEU A 112 -3.50 -14.47 1.66
N GLU A 113 -3.29 -15.02 2.86
CA GLU A 113 -4.31 -15.75 3.61
C GLU A 113 -5.53 -14.86 3.90
N ALA A 114 -5.31 -13.60 4.32
CA ALA A 114 -6.40 -12.66 4.58
C ALA A 114 -7.24 -12.39 3.32
N ILE A 115 -6.60 -12.26 2.14
CA ILE A 115 -7.30 -12.07 0.86
C ILE A 115 -8.11 -13.32 0.48
N GLU A 116 -7.57 -14.51 0.69
CA GLU A 116 -8.25 -15.77 0.36
C GLU A 116 -9.44 -16.06 1.29
N THR A 117 -9.34 -15.67 2.56
CA THR A 117 -10.31 -16.05 3.60
C THR A 117 -11.42 -15.02 3.82
N ALA A 118 -11.13 -13.72 3.62
CA ALA A 118 -12.13 -12.67 3.82
C ALA A 118 -13.29 -12.83 2.85
N GLY A 119 -14.54 -12.85 3.33
CA GLY A 119 -15.74 -13.02 2.53
C GLY A 119 -16.03 -11.80 1.65
N ASN A 120 -15.63 -10.61 2.10
CA ASN A 120 -15.73 -9.35 1.36
C ASN A 120 -14.59 -8.38 1.74
N ARG A 121 -14.53 -7.21 1.09
CA ARG A 121 -13.49 -6.20 1.36
C ARG A 121 -13.57 -5.59 2.76
N GLU A 122 -14.76 -5.47 3.32
CA GLU A 122 -14.93 -4.87 4.64
C GLU A 122 -14.38 -5.83 5.71
N GLU A 123 -14.69 -7.12 5.61
CA GLU A 123 -14.11 -8.17 6.45
C GLU A 123 -12.58 -8.20 6.34
N LEU A 124 -12.03 -8.07 5.12
CA LEU A 124 -10.57 -7.98 4.93
C LEU A 124 -9.97 -6.81 5.72
N ARG A 125 -10.56 -5.62 5.59
CA ARG A 125 -10.06 -4.42 6.27
C ARG A 125 -10.15 -4.56 7.77
N ILE A 126 -11.26 -5.06 8.30
CA ILE A 126 -11.44 -5.30 9.75
C ILE A 126 -10.40 -6.31 10.24
N TYR A 127 -10.20 -7.41 9.52
CA TYR A 127 -9.21 -8.42 9.87
C TYR A 127 -7.80 -7.82 9.95
N LEU A 128 -7.36 -7.14 8.90
CA LEU A 128 -6.02 -6.54 8.85
C LEU A 128 -5.87 -5.41 9.86
N ALA A 129 -6.88 -4.56 10.03
CA ALA A 129 -6.92 -3.50 11.03
C ALA A 129 -6.78 -4.04 12.45
N SER A 130 -7.51 -5.12 12.79
CA SER A 130 -7.46 -5.71 14.13
C SER A 130 -6.09 -6.28 14.49
N ARG A 131 -5.32 -6.70 13.48
CA ARG A 131 -4.03 -7.36 13.64
C ARG A 131 -2.83 -6.42 13.50
N TYR A 132 -2.98 -5.37 12.70
CA TYR A 132 -1.88 -4.49 12.29
C TYR A 132 -2.17 -2.99 12.51
N GLY A 133 -3.37 -2.63 12.94
CA GLY A 133 -3.86 -1.26 13.13
C GLY A 133 -4.36 -0.62 11.83
N ASP A 134 -5.59 -0.10 11.79
CA ASP A 134 -6.15 0.56 10.60
C ASP A 134 -5.55 1.95 10.30
N GLY A 135 -4.90 2.57 11.29
CA GLY A 135 -4.48 3.97 11.21
C GLY A 135 -5.64 4.99 11.22
N GLU A 136 -6.88 4.53 11.40
CA GLU A 136 -8.11 5.33 11.41
C GLU A 136 -8.76 5.36 12.80
N THR A 137 -8.55 4.33 13.62
CA THR A 137 -8.80 4.33 15.07
C THR A 137 -7.60 4.88 15.82
N ASP A 138 -7.82 5.48 17.00
CA ASP A 138 -6.71 6.00 17.83
C ASP A 138 -5.68 4.90 18.13
N GLU A 139 -6.13 3.67 18.35
CA GLU A 139 -5.27 2.52 18.63
C GLU A 139 -4.47 2.09 17.38
N GLY A 140 -5.11 2.00 16.22
CA GLY A 140 -4.43 1.71 14.95
C GLY A 140 -3.48 2.83 14.50
N PHE A 141 -3.84 4.09 14.76
CA PHE A 141 -2.99 5.25 14.51
C PHE A 141 -1.73 5.22 15.37
N VAL A 142 -1.87 4.92 16.66
CA VAL A 142 -0.76 4.80 17.60
C VAL A 142 0.17 3.65 17.21
N GLN A 143 -0.37 2.48 16.89
CA GLN A 143 0.44 1.32 16.45
C GLN A 143 1.21 1.61 15.16
N SER A 144 0.54 2.13 14.13
CA SER A 144 1.18 2.47 12.85
C SER A 144 2.23 3.57 13.01
N SER A 145 1.93 4.60 13.81
CA SER A 145 2.85 5.72 14.07
C SER A 145 4.08 5.27 14.85
N SER A 146 3.90 4.46 15.92
CA SER A 146 4.99 3.89 16.72
C SER A 146 5.96 3.12 15.82
N LYS A 147 5.41 2.26 14.95
CA LYS A 147 6.22 1.45 14.06
C LYS A 147 6.98 2.26 13.00
N ARG A 148 6.34 3.23 12.34
CA ARG A 148 7.02 4.12 11.37
C ARG A 148 8.16 4.91 12.04
N LEU A 149 7.93 5.38 13.26
CA LEU A 149 8.94 6.09 14.03
C LEU A 149 10.13 5.19 14.40
N ARG A 150 9.91 3.91 14.74
CA ARG A 150 10.99 2.94 14.96
C ARG A 150 11.82 2.70 13.70
N ILE A 151 11.18 2.49 12.55
CA ILE A 151 11.86 2.31 11.26
C ILE A 151 12.69 3.56 10.93
N MET A 152 12.09 4.75 11.04
CA MET A 152 12.78 6.01 10.77
C MET A 152 13.97 6.21 11.71
N TYR A 153 13.83 5.89 13.00
CA TYR A 153 14.92 6.00 13.96
C TYR A 153 16.09 5.08 13.58
N GLY A 154 15.84 3.81 13.25
CA GLY A 154 16.88 2.87 12.80
C GLY A 154 17.56 3.31 11.48
N LEU A 155 16.81 3.93 10.57
CA LEU A 155 17.39 4.53 9.35
C LEU A 155 18.30 5.71 9.68
N LEU A 156 17.90 6.59 10.61
CA LEU A 156 18.72 7.72 11.03
C LEU A 156 20.01 7.27 11.73
N GLU A 157 19.96 6.20 12.53
CA GLU A 157 21.15 5.60 13.14
C GLU A 157 22.11 5.03 12.09
N SER A 158 21.59 4.22 11.16
CA SER A 158 22.39 3.62 10.09
C SER A 158 23.03 4.66 9.14
N HIS A 159 22.35 5.78 8.91
CA HIS A 159 22.83 6.86 8.04
C HIS A 159 23.59 7.97 8.78
N ARG A 160 23.87 7.81 10.08
CA ARG A 160 24.59 8.79 10.92
C ARG A 160 24.00 10.20 10.82
N ALA A 161 22.67 10.29 10.83
CA ALA A 161 21.99 11.58 10.78
C ALA A 161 22.36 12.47 11.98
N PRO A 162 22.25 13.81 11.85
CA PRO A 162 22.55 14.74 12.94
C PRO A 162 21.77 14.43 14.23
N GLU A 163 22.41 14.63 15.38
CA GLU A 163 21.85 14.24 16.68
C GLU A 163 20.53 14.93 17.01
N ASN A 164 20.35 16.17 16.56
CA ASN A 164 19.10 16.90 16.71
C ASN A 164 17.93 16.24 15.96
N VAL A 165 18.19 15.61 14.81
CA VAL A 165 17.16 14.90 14.03
C VAL A 165 16.83 13.56 14.68
N LYS A 166 17.85 12.81 15.12
CA LYS A 166 17.66 11.56 15.86
C LYS A 166 16.87 11.78 17.15
N SER A 167 17.23 12.81 17.92
CA SER A 167 16.54 13.17 19.17
C SER A 167 15.07 13.54 18.92
N ALA A 168 14.78 14.31 17.87
CA ALA A 168 13.39 14.68 17.54
C ALA A 168 12.52 13.45 17.22
N VAL A 169 13.06 12.50 16.44
CA VAL A 169 12.35 11.25 16.12
C VAL A 169 12.23 10.35 17.34
N PHE A 170 13.26 10.28 18.19
CA PHE A 170 13.21 9.54 19.45
C PHE A 170 12.13 10.08 20.39
N PHE A 171 12.04 11.40 20.59
CA PHE A 171 10.99 11.99 21.43
C PHE A 171 9.58 11.77 20.87
N ALA A 172 9.42 11.82 19.55
CA ALA A 172 8.16 11.46 18.92
C ALA A 172 7.81 9.99 19.17
N LEU A 173 8.79 9.08 19.09
CA LEU A 173 8.60 7.66 19.39
C LEU A 173 8.18 7.45 20.85
N GLU A 174 8.89 8.04 21.82
CA GLU A 174 8.54 7.94 23.24
C GLU A 174 7.13 8.46 23.54
N ALA A 175 6.73 9.56 22.90
CA ALA A 175 5.40 10.13 23.07
C ALA A 175 4.29 9.18 22.57
N VAL A 176 4.50 8.56 21.40
CA VAL A 176 3.53 7.61 20.84
C VAL A 176 3.49 6.30 21.65
N GLU A 177 4.63 5.77 22.09
CA GLU A 177 4.69 4.58 22.96
C GLU A 177 4.11 4.85 24.36
N SER A 178 4.18 6.09 24.85
CA SER A 178 3.46 6.49 26.06
C SER A 178 1.96 6.49 25.86
N TRP A 179 1.47 6.95 24.71
CA TRP A 179 0.05 6.92 24.36
C TRP A 179 -0.45 5.47 24.25
N GLU A 180 0.33 4.58 23.62
CA GLU A 180 0.05 3.15 23.52
C GLU A 180 -0.17 2.49 24.90
N ARG A 181 0.70 2.81 25.87
CA ARG A 181 0.58 2.30 27.25
C ARG A 181 -0.68 2.79 27.97
N VAL A 182 -1.09 4.03 27.73
CA VAL A 182 -2.33 4.59 28.31
C VAL A 182 -3.57 3.91 27.72
N MET A 183 -3.59 3.66 26.41
CA MET A 183 -4.67 2.95 25.74
C MET A 183 -4.80 1.52 26.27
N ALA A 184 -3.69 0.78 26.35
CA ALA A 184 -3.66 -0.58 26.90
C ALA A 184 -4.09 -0.64 28.38
N GLY A 185 -3.79 0.40 29.17
CA GLY A 185 -4.18 0.51 30.58
C GLY A 185 -5.67 0.83 30.81
N ASN A 186 -6.34 1.49 29.87
CA ASN A 186 -7.76 1.82 29.96
C ASN A 186 -8.67 0.64 29.58
N ASN A 187 -8.25 -0.21 28.63
CA ASN A 187 -8.99 -1.43 28.25
C ASN A 187 -9.02 -2.52 29.34
N GLY A 188 -8.23 -2.39 30.41
CA GLY A 188 -8.22 -3.30 31.56
C GLY A 188 -9.12 -2.89 32.73
N ARG A 189 -9.87 -1.78 32.63
CA ARG A 189 -10.73 -1.24 33.71
C ARG A 189 -12.22 -1.35 33.44
N GLU A 190 -12.64 -1.90 32.30
CA GLU A 190 -14.03 -2.27 32.02
C GLU A 190 -14.22 -3.78 32.14
N LEU A 191 -14.20 -4.30 33.37
CA LEU A 191 -14.83 -5.57 33.77
C LEU A 191 -15.36 -5.45 35.20
#